data_AF-A0A958U098-F1
#
_entry.id   AF-A0A958U098-F1
#
_cell.length_a   1.000
_cell.length_b   1.000
_cell.length_c   1.000
_cell.angle_alpha   90.00
_cell.angle_beta   90.00
_cell.angle_gamma   90.00
#
_symmetry.space_group_name_H-M   'P 1'
#
loop_
_entity.id
_entity.type
_entity.pdbx_description
1 polymer ?
#
loop_
_entity_poly.entity_id
_entity_poly.type
_entity_poly.pdbx_seq_one_letter_code
_entity_poly.pdbx_strand_id
1 'polypeptide(L)'
;MKKRIYLIAVLLVVTILVGTGFISKDSYDFSTFSTEGLELDYNVPTEAELMPLIAPVTPKFYLFLGKSYIGFKEALGFKESRGDYHIVNDYGYMGKYQFSRATLRMMGFKNTDNFLYDTRQQEAAFLAYTSLNKWVLRNDIKRYAGKTIGGVKVTESGILAAAHLAGAGNVKKFLRSAGENRFEDANGASIRYYLSKFSGYDTSHIVPNKKPRVM
;
A
#
# COMPACT_ATOMS: atom_id res chain seq x y z
N MET A 1 -44.96 47.97 -57.54
CA MET A 1 -45.81 47.55 -56.39
C MET A 1 -45.22 46.39 -55.59
N LYS A 2 -44.79 45.27 -56.21
CA LYS A 2 -44.26 44.08 -55.50
C LYS A 2 -43.13 44.37 -54.49
N LYS A 3 -42.14 45.20 -54.82
CA LYS A 3 -40.98 45.51 -53.95
C LYS A 3 -41.34 46.25 -52.65
N ARG A 4 -42.38 47.11 -52.66
CA ARG A 4 -42.88 47.82 -51.45
C ARG A 4 -43.61 46.88 -50.50
N ILE A 5 -44.32 45.88 -51.03
CA ILE A 5 -45.03 44.86 -50.24
C ILE A 5 -44.04 43.97 -49.48
N TYR A 6 -42.93 43.56 -50.13
CA TYR A 6 -41.86 42.80 -49.45
C TYR A 6 -41.21 43.60 -48.32
N LEU A 7 -40.97 44.90 -48.52
CA LEU A 7 -40.38 45.77 -47.51
C LEU A 7 -41.29 45.91 -46.29
N ILE A 8 -42.60 46.09 -46.49
CA ILE A 8 -43.59 46.15 -45.41
C ILE A 8 -43.69 44.80 -44.68
N ALA A 9 -43.67 43.68 -45.40
CA ALA A 9 -43.70 42.35 -44.79
C ALA A 9 -42.46 42.09 -43.92
N VAL A 10 -41.26 42.45 -44.39
CA VAL A 10 -40.02 42.34 -43.61
C VAL A 10 -40.07 43.24 -42.36
N LEU A 11 -40.57 44.48 -42.50
CA LEU A 11 -40.70 45.40 -41.37
C LEU A 11 -41.66 44.85 -40.29
N LEU A 12 -42.75 44.20 -40.70
CA LEU A 12 -43.70 43.53 -39.80
C LEU A 12 -43.06 42.35 -39.06
N VAL A 13 -42.26 41.53 -39.76
CA VAL A 13 -41.54 40.41 -39.13
C VAL A 13 -40.50 40.91 -38.12
N VAL A 14 -39.74 41.96 -38.47
CA VAL A 14 -38.73 42.55 -37.58
C VAL A 14 -39.38 43.17 -36.34
N THR A 15 -40.50 43.88 -36.50
CA THR A 15 -41.21 44.49 -35.36
C THR A 15 -41.80 43.45 -34.41
N ILE A 16 -42.32 42.33 -34.92
CA ILE A 16 -42.77 41.20 -34.08
C ILE A 16 -41.59 40.59 -33.32
N LEU A 17 -40.46 40.33 -33.99
CA LEU A 17 -39.25 39.76 -33.38
C LEU A 17 -38.69 40.63 -32.25
N VAL A 18 -38.64 41.94 -32.46
CA VAL A 18 -38.19 42.89 -31.44
C VAL A 18 -39.21 43.00 -30.31
N GLY A 19 -40.51 43.02 -30.62
CA GLY A 19 -41.57 43.14 -29.62
C GLY A 19 -41.66 41.94 -28.66
N THR A 20 -41.38 40.72 -29.13
CA THR A 20 -41.37 39.52 -28.29
C THR A 20 -40.11 39.37 -27.43
N GLY A 21 -39.03 40.08 -27.77
CA GLY A 21 -37.74 40.00 -27.07
C GLY A 21 -37.70 40.70 -25.70
N PHE A 22 -38.67 41.56 -25.38
CA PHE A 22 -38.72 42.34 -24.15
C PHE A 22 -39.73 41.85 -23.11
N ILE A 23 -40.28 40.64 -23.27
CA ILE A 23 -41.17 40.04 -22.27
C ILE A 23 -40.31 39.43 -21.15
N SER A 24 -39.96 40.23 -20.15
CA SER A 24 -39.33 39.72 -18.92
C SER A 24 -40.40 39.12 -18.02
N LYS A 25 -40.31 37.82 -17.73
CA LYS A 25 -41.11 37.17 -16.68
C LYS A 25 -40.34 37.32 -15.38
N ASP A 26 -40.50 38.46 -14.71
CA ASP A 26 -39.89 38.70 -13.40
C ASP A 26 -40.75 38.03 -12.31
N SER A 27 -40.62 36.72 -12.20
CA SER A 27 -41.10 35.98 -11.03
C SER A 27 -40.06 34.95 -10.65
N TYR A 28 -39.06 35.39 -9.87
CA TYR A 28 -38.09 34.48 -9.26
C TYR A 28 -38.77 33.79 -8.08
N ASP A 29 -38.86 32.46 -8.16
CA ASP A 29 -39.41 31.64 -7.09
C ASP A 29 -38.34 31.43 -6.01
N PHE A 30 -38.55 32.05 -4.85
CA PHE A 30 -37.69 31.91 -3.67
C PHE A 30 -38.22 30.88 -2.67
N SER A 31 -39.27 30.13 -2.99
CA SER A 31 -39.84 29.10 -2.11
C SER A 31 -38.81 28.04 -1.71
N THR A 32 -37.84 27.76 -2.58
CA THR A 32 -36.69 26.88 -2.34
C THR A 32 -35.71 27.38 -1.28
N PHE A 33 -35.76 28.67 -0.92
CA PHE A 33 -34.93 29.27 0.13
C PHE A 33 -35.74 29.62 1.38
N SER A 34 -37.02 29.22 1.45
CA SER A 34 -37.84 29.45 2.64
C SER A 34 -37.34 28.61 3.81
N THR A 35 -37.14 29.25 4.96
CA THR A 35 -36.85 28.61 6.24
C THR A 35 -38.11 28.41 7.08
N GLU A 36 -39.27 28.74 6.55
CA GLU A 36 -40.56 28.61 7.23
C GLU A 36 -40.87 27.13 7.51
N GLY A 37 -41.04 26.79 8.80
CA GLY A 37 -41.30 25.42 9.26
C GLY A 37 -40.06 24.58 9.58
N LEU A 38 -38.84 25.13 9.43
CA LEU A 38 -37.63 24.47 9.91
C LEU A 38 -37.43 24.72 11.40
N GLU A 39 -37.28 23.65 12.19
CA GLU A 39 -36.73 23.74 13.54
C GLU A 39 -35.21 23.97 13.41
N LEU A 40 -34.82 25.24 13.37
CA LEU A 40 -33.42 25.64 13.31
C LEU A 40 -32.86 25.72 14.73
N ASP A 41 -31.91 24.84 15.03
CA ASP A 41 -31.17 24.89 16.28
C ASP A 41 -30.06 25.96 16.16
N TYR A 42 -30.28 27.10 16.80
CA TYR A 42 -29.32 28.19 16.89
C TYR A 42 -28.40 28.07 18.11
N ASN A 43 -28.52 26.98 18.86
CA ASN A 43 -27.76 26.82 20.08
C ASN A 43 -26.32 26.47 19.73
N VAL A 44 -25.42 27.41 19.97
CA VAL A 44 -23.98 27.19 19.82
C VAL A 44 -23.52 26.46 21.08
N PRO A 45 -23.01 25.22 20.97
CA PRO A 45 -22.56 24.48 22.14
C PRO A 45 -21.48 25.26 22.88
N THR A 46 -21.59 25.30 24.20
CA THR A 46 -20.54 25.86 25.05
C THR A 46 -19.29 24.98 25.02
N GLU A 47 -18.13 25.55 25.36
CA GLU A 47 -16.86 24.81 25.40
C GLU A 47 -16.97 23.52 26.25
N ALA A 48 -17.69 23.58 27.38
CA ALA A 48 -17.96 22.43 28.24
C ALA A 48 -18.82 21.32 27.57
N GLU A 49 -19.72 21.69 26.67
CA GLU A 49 -20.56 20.75 25.89
C GLU A 49 -19.79 20.17 24.69
N LEU A 50 -18.76 20.89 24.22
CA LEU A 50 -17.87 20.47 23.15
C LEU A 50 -16.77 19.51 23.64
N MET A 51 -16.31 19.65 24.89
CA MET A 51 -15.25 18.81 25.48
C MET A 51 -15.47 17.30 25.38
N PRO A 52 -16.68 16.74 25.62
CA PRO A 52 -16.94 15.30 25.47
C PRO A 52 -16.92 14.82 24.01
N LEU A 53 -17.23 15.70 23.05
CA LEU A 53 -17.23 15.39 21.61
C LEU A 53 -15.83 15.48 20.99
N ILE A 54 -14.96 16.33 21.55
CA ILE A 54 -13.55 16.49 21.15
C ILE A 54 -12.61 15.63 22.03
N ALA A 55 -13.15 14.86 22.97
CA ALA A 55 -12.38 13.84 23.67
C ALA A 55 -11.64 13.02 22.59
N PRO A 56 -10.29 12.96 22.64
CA PRO A 56 -9.53 12.41 21.53
C PRO A 56 -10.03 11.01 21.28
N VAL A 57 -10.70 10.81 20.15
CA VAL A 57 -10.98 9.49 19.62
C VAL A 57 -9.60 8.91 19.42
N THR A 58 -9.13 8.12 20.39
CA THR A 58 -7.87 7.39 20.24
C THR A 58 -8.04 6.62 18.95
N PRO A 59 -7.26 6.93 17.89
CA PRO A 59 -7.48 6.27 16.63
C PRO A 59 -7.28 4.78 16.89
N LYS A 60 -8.30 3.98 16.55
CA LYS A 60 -8.28 2.52 16.78
C LYS A 60 -7.10 1.85 16.06
N PHE A 61 -6.46 2.58 15.14
CA PHE A 61 -5.27 2.18 14.41
C PHE A 61 -4.25 3.32 14.41
N TYR A 62 -3.11 3.11 15.06
CA TYR A 62 -1.94 3.95 14.85
C TYR A 62 -1.22 3.43 13.60
N LEU A 63 -1.17 4.23 12.53
CA LEU A 63 -0.40 3.97 11.30
C LEU A 63 1.13 4.04 11.52
N PHE A 64 1.59 3.83 12.76
CA PHE A 64 3.00 3.91 13.09
C PHE A 64 3.68 2.61 12.69
N LEU A 65 4.24 2.58 11.48
CA LEU A 65 5.01 1.45 10.97
C LEU A 65 6.22 1.17 11.87
N GLY A 66 6.98 2.20 12.23
CA GLY A 66 8.13 2.13 13.11
C GLY A 66 9.04 0.93 12.81
N LYS A 67 9.54 0.31 13.87
CA LYS A 67 10.25 -0.97 13.81
C LYS A 67 9.34 -2.16 14.14
N SER A 68 8.04 -2.09 13.79
CA SER A 68 7.11 -3.21 13.96
C SER A 68 7.24 -4.27 12.86
N TYR A 69 6.56 -5.41 13.01
CA TYR A 69 6.42 -6.40 11.94
C TYR A 69 5.75 -5.81 10.68
N ILE A 70 4.77 -4.91 10.84
CA ILE A 70 4.13 -4.23 9.71
C ILE A 70 5.17 -3.36 9.00
N GLY A 71 5.95 -2.59 9.75
CA GLY A 71 7.06 -1.81 9.20
C GLY A 71 8.09 -2.67 8.46
N PHE A 72 8.40 -3.87 8.97
CA PHE A 72 9.31 -4.80 8.33
C PHE A 72 8.82 -5.26 6.96
N LYS A 73 7.58 -5.77 6.87
CA LYS A 73 7.04 -6.28 5.61
C LYS A 73 6.80 -5.16 4.59
N GLU A 74 6.34 -3.98 5.03
CA GLU A 74 6.13 -2.83 4.14
C GLU A 74 7.46 -2.29 3.60
N ALA A 75 8.49 -2.16 4.44
CA ALA A 75 9.82 -1.74 3.99
C ALA A 75 10.42 -2.73 2.99
N LEU A 76 10.22 -4.03 3.20
CA LEU A 76 10.71 -5.07 2.31
C LEU A 76 9.96 -5.04 0.98
N GLY A 77 8.62 -5.05 1.01
CA GLY A 77 7.80 -4.94 -0.21
C GLY A 77 8.08 -3.66 -1.00
N PHE A 78 8.34 -2.54 -0.31
CA PHE A 78 8.74 -1.31 -0.98
C PHE A 78 10.10 -1.44 -1.69
N LYS A 79 11.07 -2.12 -1.07
CA LYS A 79 12.38 -2.38 -1.69
C LYS A 79 12.28 -3.31 -2.89
N GLU A 80 11.43 -4.33 -2.82
CA GLU A 80 11.26 -5.35 -3.87
C GLU A 80 10.48 -4.80 -5.08
N SER A 81 9.37 -4.08 -4.85
CA SER A 81 8.47 -3.68 -5.93
C SER A 81 7.87 -2.28 -5.82
N ARG A 82 8.30 -1.47 -4.84
CA ARG A 82 7.63 -0.23 -4.42
C ARG A 82 6.20 -0.45 -3.90
N GLY A 83 5.89 -1.67 -3.45
CA GLY A 83 4.57 -2.03 -2.93
C GLY A 83 3.57 -2.48 -4.01
N ASP A 84 3.98 -2.62 -5.26
CA ASP A 84 3.12 -3.05 -6.35
C ASP A 84 2.87 -4.57 -6.29
N TYR A 85 1.60 -4.97 -6.15
CA TYR A 85 1.15 -6.37 -6.11
C TYR A 85 1.01 -7.01 -7.50
N HIS A 86 1.00 -6.24 -8.58
CA HIS A 86 0.70 -6.73 -9.93
C HIS A 86 1.93 -6.78 -10.85
N ILE A 87 3.09 -6.35 -10.36
CA ILE A 87 4.31 -6.29 -11.17
C ILE A 87 4.99 -7.65 -11.31
N VAL A 88 5.60 -7.87 -12.47
CA VAL A 88 6.49 -9.00 -12.75
C VAL A 88 7.80 -8.43 -13.31
N ASN A 89 8.94 -8.84 -12.76
CA ASN A 89 10.24 -8.41 -13.29
C ASN A 89 10.70 -9.28 -14.46
N ASP A 90 11.80 -8.88 -15.11
CA ASP A 90 12.37 -9.56 -16.27
C ASP A 90 12.81 -11.02 -15.99
N TYR A 91 13.03 -11.36 -14.72
CA TYR A 91 13.37 -12.71 -14.26
C TYR A 91 12.14 -13.56 -13.89
N GLY A 92 10.92 -13.03 -14.04
CA GLY A 92 9.67 -13.72 -13.74
C GLY A 92 9.32 -13.77 -12.24
N TYR A 93 9.87 -12.87 -11.43
CA TYR A 93 9.52 -12.71 -10.02
C TYR A 93 8.29 -11.81 -9.92
N MET A 94 7.34 -12.18 -9.06
CA MET A 94 5.98 -11.68 -9.12
C MET A 94 5.54 -11.00 -7.82
N GLY A 95 4.80 -9.90 -7.99
CA GLY A 95 4.05 -9.21 -6.95
C GLY A 95 4.91 -8.40 -5.97
N LYS A 96 4.29 -8.02 -4.85
CA LYS A 96 4.84 -7.07 -3.88
C LYS A 96 6.21 -7.46 -3.35
N TYR A 97 6.38 -8.74 -3.14
CA TYR A 97 7.58 -9.32 -2.52
C TYR A 97 8.50 -10.00 -3.53
N GLN A 98 8.22 -9.84 -4.83
CA GLN A 98 9.00 -10.43 -5.93
C GLN A 98 9.26 -11.93 -5.69
N PHE A 99 8.21 -12.74 -5.66
CA PHE A 99 8.37 -14.19 -5.47
C PHE A 99 8.66 -14.92 -6.78
N SER A 100 9.64 -15.82 -6.77
CA SER A 100 9.82 -16.78 -7.86
C SER A 100 8.69 -17.82 -7.88
N ARG A 101 8.35 -18.35 -9.08
CA ARG A 101 7.40 -19.46 -9.23
C ARG A 101 7.79 -20.68 -8.39
N ALA A 102 9.09 -20.96 -8.25
CA ALA A 102 9.59 -22.07 -7.46
C ALA A 102 9.31 -21.88 -5.96
N THR A 103 9.53 -20.68 -5.43
CA THR A 103 9.22 -20.34 -4.03
C THR A 103 7.73 -20.44 -3.75
N LEU A 104 6.87 -19.96 -4.66
CA LEU A 104 5.42 -20.07 -4.52
C LEU A 104 4.95 -21.53 -4.50
N ARG A 105 5.47 -22.37 -5.42
CA ARG A 105 5.17 -23.81 -5.39
C ARG A 105 5.58 -24.47 -4.08
N MET A 106 6.73 -24.08 -3.52
CA MET A 106 7.19 -24.58 -2.22
C MET A 106 6.25 -24.16 -1.07
N MET A 107 5.58 -23.00 -1.17
CA MET A 107 4.59 -22.53 -0.19
C MET A 107 3.19 -23.13 -0.38
N GLY A 108 2.98 -23.93 -1.42
CA GLY A 108 1.72 -24.64 -1.68
C GLY A 108 0.89 -24.08 -2.83
N PHE A 109 1.33 -23.01 -3.49
CA PHE A 109 0.61 -22.42 -4.62
C PHE A 109 0.80 -23.29 -5.87
N LYS A 110 -0.27 -24.00 -6.28
CA LYS A 110 -0.27 -24.86 -7.47
C LYS A 110 -0.43 -24.06 -8.76
N ASN A 111 -1.30 -23.06 -8.74
CA ASN A 111 -1.52 -22.18 -9.88
C ASN A 111 -1.04 -20.76 -9.51
N THR A 112 0.10 -20.37 -10.06
CA THR A 112 0.68 -19.04 -9.85
C THR A 112 0.05 -17.97 -10.72
N ASP A 113 -0.78 -18.33 -11.69
CA ASP A 113 -1.31 -17.39 -12.68
C ASP A 113 -2.34 -16.44 -12.05
N ASN A 114 -3.02 -16.88 -10.98
CA ASN A 114 -3.92 -16.03 -10.18
C ASN A 114 -3.22 -15.31 -9.01
N PHE A 115 -1.93 -15.57 -8.76
CA PHE A 115 -1.23 -15.03 -7.58
C PHE A 115 -1.17 -13.51 -7.55
N LEU A 116 -1.07 -12.87 -8.73
CA LEU A 116 -1.02 -11.42 -8.84
C LEU A 116 -2.35 -10.73 -8.50
N TYR A 117 -3.47 -11.45 -8.61
CA TYR A 117 -4.81 -10.90 -8.38
C TYR A 117 -5.32 -11.05 -6.94
N ASP A 118 -4.61 -11.79 -6.08
CA ASP A 118 -4.97 -11.95 -4.68
C ASP A 118 -3.87 -11.43 -3.76
N THR A 119 -4.02 -10.17 -3.34
CA THR A 119 -3.08 -9.50 -2.43
C THR A 119 -2.96 -10.23 -1.09
N ARG A 120 -4.02 -10.87 -0.61
CA ARG A 120 -4.00 -11.63 0.65
C ARG A 120 -3.13 -12.88 0.52
N GLN A 121 -3.17 -13.55 -0.64
CA GLN A 121 -2.27 -14.66 -0.92
C GLN A 121 -0.80 -14.22 -0.94
N GLN A 122 -0.48 -13.03 -1.45
CA GLN A 122 0.89 -12.53 -1.44
C GLN A 122 1.39 -12.23 -0.01
N GLU A 123 0.54 -11.62 0.82
CA GLU A 123 0.83 -11.37 2.23
C GLU A 123 1.01 -12.68 3.02
N ALA A 124 0.14 -13.66 2.77
CA ALA A 124 0.23 -14.99 3.39
C ALA A 124 1.49 -15.75 2.92
N ALA A 125 1.83 -15.66 1.63
CA ALA A 125 3.06 -16.24 1.08
C ALA A 125 4.30 -15.63 1.73
N PHE A 126 4.30 -14.32 1.97
CA PHE A 126 5.38 -13.63 2.67
C PHE A 126 5.56 -14.11 4.10
N LEU A 127 4.48 -14.18 4.88
CA LEU A 127 4.54 -14.70 6.24
C LEU A 127 4.98 -16.18 6.26
N ALA A 128 4.43 -17.01 5.37
CA ALA A 128 4.79 -18.41 5.24
C ALA A 128 6.28 -18.58 4.91
N TYR A 129 6.80 -17.88 3.90
CA TYR A 129 8.20 -18.00 3.52
C TYR A 129 9.14 -17.48 4.61
N THR A 130 8.77 -16.38 5.26
CA THR A 130 9.58 -15.83 6.36
C THR A 130 9.58 -16.76 7.58
N SER A 131 8.45 -17.43 7.88
CA SER A 131 8.37 -18.44 8.94
C SER A 131 9.25 -19.65 8.67
N LEU A 132 9.35 -20.09 7.40
CA LEU A 132 10.26 -21.15 6.97
C LEU A 132 11.71 -20.72 7.14
N ASN A 133 12.06 -19.53 6.65
CA ASN A 133 13.41 -18.99 6.78
C ASN A 133 13.81 -18.86 8.26
N LYS A 134 12.90 -18.38 9.12
CA LYS A 134 13.12 -18.30 10.58
C LYS A 134 13.35 -19.68 11.18
N TRP A 135 12.59 -20.70 10.77
CA TRP A 135 12.83 -22.07 11.22
C TRP A 135 14.19 -22.61 10.74
N VAL A 136 14.55 -22.44 9.46
CA VAL A 136 15.81 -22.91 8.89
C VAL A 136 17.03 -22.25 9.54
N LEU A 137 16.92 -20.98 9.89
CA LEU A 137 18.00 -20.14 10.43
C LEU A 137 17.97 -20.00 11.95
N ARG A 138 17.03 -20.63 12.68
CA ARG A 138 16.86 -20.48 14.14
C ARG A 138 18.15 -20.57 14.95
N ASN A 139 19.04 -21.51 14.60
CA ASN A 139 20.32 -21.71 15.28
C ASN A 139 21.33 -20.61 14.91
N ASP A 140 21.34 -20.17 13.66
CA ASP A 140 22.22 -19.12 13.17
C ASP A 140 21.75 -17.75 13.73
N ILE A 141 20.44 -17.49 13.81
CA ILE A 141 19.85 -16.33 14.51
C ILE A 141 20.32 -16.30 15.96
N LYS A 142 20.13 -17.39 16.72
CA LYS A 142 20.58 -17.47 18.12
C LYS A 142 22.09 -17.23 18.27
N ARG A 143 22.90 -17.66 17.30
CA ARG A 143 24.36 -17.58 17.35
C ARG A 143 24.91 -16.21 16.96
N TYR A 144 24.28 -15.53 16.02
CA TYR A 144 24.84 -14.35 15.35
C TYR A 144 24.04 -13.06 15.57
N ALA A 145 22.78 -13.11 15.99
CA ALA A 145 22.03 -11.89 16.32
C ALA A 145 22.78 -11.09 17.40
N GLY A 146 22.92 -9.78 17.16
CA GLY A 146 23.68 -8.85 18.00
C GLY A 146 25.16 -8.73 17.66
N LYS A 147 25.74 -9.65 16.87
CA LYS A 147 27.16 -9.63 16.49
C LYS A 147 27.39 -8.81 15.21
N THR A 148 28.62 -8.37 15.02
CA THR A 148 29.07 -7.75 13.77
C THR A 148 29.71 -8.82 12.88
N ILE A 149 29.16 -9.04 11.68
CA ILE A 149 29.65 -10.01 10.69
C ILE A 149 29.82 -9.27 9.36
N GLY A 150 30.99 -9.40 8.72
CA GLY A 150 31.30 -8.65 7.49
C GLY A 150 31.11 -7.14 7.64
N GLY A 151 31.41 -6.58 8.81
CA GLY A 151 31.27 -5.14 9.10
C GLY A 151 29.83 -4.65 9.34
N VAL A 152 28.82 -5.54 9.43
CA VAL A 152 27.43 -5.16 9.69
C VAL A 152 26.91 -5.80 10.97
N LYS A 153 26.21 -5.02 11.80
CA LYS A 153 25.51 -5.54 12.98
C LYS A 153 24.31 -6.38 12.55
N VAL A 154 24.39 -7.68 12.82
CA VAL A 154 23.40 -8.67 12.46
C VAL A 154 22.23 -8.62 13.44
N THR A 155 21.00 -8.61 12.92
CA THR A 155 19.76 -8.72 13.69
C THR A 155 18.87 -9.82 13.11
N GLU A 156 17.89 -10.30 13.87
CA GLU A 156 16.94 -11.31 13.36
C GLU A 156 16.24 -10.81 12.10
N SER A 157 15.70 -9.60 12.11
CA SER A 157 15.02 -9.00 10.95
C SER A 157 15.94 -8.88 9.73
N GLY A 158 17.19 -8.47 9.93
CA GLY A 158 18.18 -8.40 8.86
C GLY A 158 18.48 -9.79 8.27
N ILE A 159 18.60 -10.82 9.11
CA ILE A 159 18.81 -12.20 8.67
C ILE A 159 17.62 -12.68 7.83
N LEU A 160 16.40 -12.42 8.29
CA LEU A 160 15.18 -12.83 7.59
C LEU A 160 15.03 -12.13 6.24
N ALA A 161 15.32 -10.82 6.18
CA ALA A 161 15.31 -10.08 4.92
C ALA A 161 16.41 -10.57 3.96
N ALA A 162 17.62 -10.80 4.44
CA ALA A 162 18.69 -11.37 3.62
C ALA A 162 18.35 -12.78 3.12
N ALA A 163 17.58 -13.55 3.89
CA ALA A 163 17.09 -14.86 3.47
C ALA A 163 15.97 -14.76 2.45
N HIS A 164 15.18 -13.68 2.46
CA HIS A 164 14.21 -13.37 1.40
C HIS A 164 14.92 -13.16 0.07
N LEU A 165 15.98 -12.33 0.07
CA LEU A 165 16.79 -12.04 -1.11
C LEU A 165 17.53 -13.29 -1.63
N ALA A 166 18.38 -13.88 -0.78
CA ALA A 166 19.41 -14.82 -1.21
C ALA A 166 19.08 -16.28 -0.90
N GLY A 167 17.98 -16.53 -0.20
CA GLY A 167 17.66 -17.83 0.39
C GLY A 167 18.46 -18.12 1.68
N ALA A 168 17.83 -18.86 2.59
CA ALA A 168 18.43 -19.21 3.89
C ALA A 168 19.77 -19.97 3.79
N GLY A 169 19.97 -20.75 2.71
CA GLY A 169 21.23 -21.47 2.48
C GLY A 169 22.43 -20.54 2.30
N ASN A 170 22.27 -19.48 1.50
CA ASN A 170 23.34 -18.52 1.25
C ASN A 170 23.61 -17.64 2.48
N VAL A 171 22.56 -17.22 3.20
CA VAL A 171 22.71 -16.51 4.47
C VAL A 171 23.48 -17.35 5.50
N LYS A 172 23.21 -18.64 5.58
CA LYS A 172 23.96 -19.56 6.45
C LYS A 172 25.44 -19.62 6.09
N LYS A 173 25.77 -19.69 4.80
CA LYS A 173 27.17 -19.66 4.32
C LYS A 173 27.84 -18.33 4.66
N PHE A 174 27.16 -17.20 4.44
CA PHE A 174 27.66 -15.86 4.79
C PHE A 174 27.97 -15.74 6.28
N LEU A 175 27.01 -16.08 7.14
CA LEU A 175 27.16 -15.95 8.60
C LEU A 175 28.28 -16.83 9.16
N ARG A 176 28.43 -18.05 8.64
CA ARG A 176 29.44 -19.01 9.11
C ARG A 176 30.85 -18.76 8.58
N SER A 177 30.96 -18.03 7.47
CA SER A 177 32.24 -17.59 6.92
C SER A 177 32.67 -16.22 7.44
N ALA A 178 32.05 -15.73 8.52
CA ALA A 178 32.30 -14.39 9.08
C ALA A 178 32.11 -13.23 8.06
N GLY A 179 31.35 -13.46 6.99
CA GLY A 179 31.07 -12.48 5.95
C GLY A 179 32.03 -12.49 4.75
N GLU A 180 32.92 -13.49 4.66
CA GLU A 180 33.82 -13.70 3.51
C GLU A 180 33.07 -14.14 2.25
N ASN A 181 32.04 -14.98 2.41
CA ASN A 181 31.28 -15.47 1.25
C ASN A 181 30.44 -14.35 0.64
N ARG A 182 30.62 -14.07 -0.65
CA ARG A 182 29.93 -12.99 -1.36
C ARG A 182 28.79 -13.57 -2.18
N PHE A 183 27.57 -13.17 -1.83
CA PHE A 183 26.38 -13.37 -2.65
C PHE A 183 25.89 -12.01 -3.11
N GLU A 184 25.62 -11.91 -4.41
CA GLU A 184 24.95 -10.79 -5.06
C GLU A 184 23.85 -11.38 -5.94
N ASP A 185 22.67 -10.75 -5.92
CA ASP A 185 21.59 -11.11 -6.84
C ASP A 185 21.87 -10.55 -8.25
N ALA A 186 20.97 -10.81 -9.19
CA ALA A 186 21.10 -10.33 -10.56
C ALA A 186 21.09 -8.79 -10.69
N ASN A 187 20.60 -8.09 -9.65
CA ASN A 187 20.53 -6.63 -9.58
C ASN A 187 21.67 -6.03 -8.73
N GLY A 188 22.65 -6.82 -8.31
CA GLY A 188 23.79 -6.38 -7.47
C GLY A 188 23.46 -6.17 -5.99
N ALA A 189 22.27 -6.58 -5.52
CA ALA A 189 21.94 -6.55 -4.11
C ALA A 189 22.64 -7.68 -3.35
N SER A 190 23.31 -7.32 -2.26
CA SER A 190 24.08 -8.27 -1.45
C SER A 190 23.38 -8.64 -0.14
N ILE A 191 23.75 -9.78 0.44
CA ILE A 191 23.35 -10.19 1.79
C ILE A 191 23.70 -9.10 2.81
N ARG A 192 24.88 -8.50 2.69
CA ARG A 192 25.37 -7.43 3.58
C ARG A 192 24.45 -6.20 3.53
N TYR A 193 24.00 -5.83 2.34
CA TYR A 193 23.05 -4.73 2.15
C TYR A 193 21.74 -5.01 2.88
N TYR A 194 21.14 -6.20 2.71
CA TYR A 194 19.87 -6.55 3.36
C TYR A 194 20.00 -6.66 4.89
N LEU A 195 21.11 -7.23 5.39
CA LEU A 195 21.40 -7.29 6.83
C LEU A 195 21.40 -5.90 7.46
N SER A 196 21.98 -4.91 6.78
CA SER A 196 22.07 -3.53 7.25
C SER A 196 20.73 -2.79 7.10
N LYS A 197 20.14 -2.82 5.89
CA LYS A 197 18.94 -2.06 5.53
C LYS A 197 17.73 -2.46 6.36
N PHE A 198 17.57 -3.76 6.62
CA PHE A 198 16.43 -4.31 7.34
C PHE A 198 16.74 -4.61 8.81
N SER A 199 17.71 -3.91 9.38
CA SER A 199 18.11 -4.12 10.76
C SER A 199 17.13 -3.53 11.77
N GLY A 200 16.93 -4.26 12.87
CA GLY A 200 16.26 -3.77 14.08
C GLY A 200 14.74 -3.70 14.01
N TYR A 201 14.07 -4.46 13.14
CA TYR A 201 12.61 -4.61 13.19
C TYR A 201 12.21 -5.72 14.15
N ASP A 202 11.05 -5.56 14.77
CA ASP A 202 10.40 -6.57 15.58
C ASP A 202 9.76 -7.64 14.70
N THR A 203 10.33 -8.84 14.79
CA THR A 203 9.88 -10.05 14.08
C THR A 203 9.32 -11.10 15.03
N SER A 204 8.98 -10.72 16.27
CA SER A 204 8.39 -11.60 17.30
C SER A 204 7.08 -12.24 16.83
N HIS A 205 6.28 -11.50 16.05
CA HIS A 205 5.04 -11.97 15.43
C HIS A 205 5.23 -13.20 14.52
N ILE A 206 6.43 -13.39 13.97
CA ILE A 206 6.73 -14.48 13.04
C ILE A 206 7.08 -15.73 13.84
N VAL A 207 6.16 -16.69 13.89
CA VAL A 207 6.39 -17.99 14.51
C VAL A 207 7.14 -18.90 13.52
N PRO A 208 8.29 -19.51 13.90
CA PRO A 208 9.05 -20.38 13.01
C PRO A 208 8.27 -21.67 12.67
N ASN A 209 8.13 -21.98 11.38
CA ASN A 209 7.41 -23.17 10.90
C ASN A 209 8.25 -23.94 9.87
N LYS A 210 8.42 -25.26 10.04
CA LYS A 210 9.18 -26.12 9.12
C LYS A 210 8.44 -26.38 7.80
N LYS A 211 7.12 -26.39 7.82
CA LYS A 211 6.26 -26.74 6.68
C LYS A 211 5.06 -25.78 6.60
N PRO A 212 5.31 -24.46 6.44
CA PRO A 212 4.21 -23.54 6.27
C PRO A 212 3.52 -23.84 4.94
N ARG A 213 2.18 -23.80 4.95
CA ARG A 213 1.35 -23.92 3.77
C ARG A 213 0.36 -22.78 3.78
N VAL A 214 0.25 -22.09 2.65
CA VAL A 214 -0.86 -21.18 2.41
C VAL A 214 -1.97 -22.01 1.78
N MET A 215 -3.13 -22.04 2.44
CA MET A 215 -4.34 -22.70 1.93
C MET A 215 -5.12 -21.75 1.04
#